data_AF-D3Z2W8-F1
#
_entry.id   AF-D3Z2W8-F1
#
_cell.length_a   1.000
_cell.length_b   1.000
_cell.length_c   1.000
_cell.angle_alpha   90.00
_cell.angle_beta   90.00
_cell.angle_gamma   90.00
#
_symmetry.space_group_name_H-M   'P 1'
#
loop_
_entity.id
_entity.type
_entity.pdbx_description
1 polymer ?
#
loop_
_entity_poly.entity_id
_entity_poly.type
_entity_poly.pdbx_seq_one_letter_code
_entity_poly.pdbx_strand_id
1 'polypeptide(L)'
;MTKTDPAPMAPPPRGEEEEEEEEDEPVPEAPSPTQERRQKPVVHPSAPAPLPKDYAFTFFDPNDPACQEILFDPKTTIPELFAI
;
A
#
# COMPACT_ATOMS: atom_id res chain seq x y z
N MET A 1 54.71 6.32 36.55
CA MET A 1 54.68 6.30 35.07
C MET A 1 55.69 5.25 34.60
N THR A 2 55.37 4.57 33.49
CA THR A 2 56.02 3.38 32.87
C THR A 2 55.65 2.04 33.54
N LYS A 3 54.70 1.26 33.02
CA LYS A 3 54.57 0.52 31.73
C LYS A 3 55.39 -0.78 31.75
N THR A 4 54.69 -1.91 31.77
CA THR A 4 54.68 -2.94 30.70
C THR A 4 54.45 -4.33 31.29
N ASP A 5 53.46 -5.03 30.73
CA ASP A 5 53.13 -6.43 30.94
C ASP A 5 54.15 -7.34 30.21
N PRO A 6 54.36 -8.59 30.68
CA PRO A 6 54.32 -9.66 29.69
C PRO A 6 53.58 -10.94 30.17
N ALA A 7 52.48 -11.22 29.47
CA ALA A 7 51.91 -12.49 29.01
C ALA A 7 51.76 -13.65 30.02
N PRO A 8 50.53 -14.12 30.31
CA PRO A 8 50.36 -15.43 30.91
C PRO A 8 50.39 -16.52 29.83
N MET A 9 51.42 -17.37 29.93
CA MET A 9 51.31 -18.82 30.09
C MET A 9 50.26 -19.53 29.21
N ALA A 10 50.72 -20.17 28.14
CA ALA A 10 49.95 -21.25 27.51
C ALA A 10 50.18 -22.56 28.29
N PRO A 11 49.14 -23.20 28.84
CA PRO A 11 49.15 -24.65 29.02
C PRO A 11 48.47 -25.30 27.80
N PRO A 12 48.90 -26.49 27.33
CA PRO A 12 48.04 -27.32 26.53
C PRO A 12 47.22 -28.22 27.46
N PRO A 13 45.90 -28.19 27.34
CA PRO A 13 45.08 -29.37 27.56
C PRO A 13 44.27 -29.62 26.28
N ARG A 14 43.71 -30.78 25.99
CA ARG A 14 43.66 -32.15 26.53
C ARG A 14 42.80 -32.87 25.48
N GLY A 15 42.91 -34.19 25.34
CA GLY A 15 42.17 -34.92 24.29
C GLY A 15 40.67 -34.62 24.31
N GLU A 16 40.10 -34.51 23.11
CA GLU A 16 38.67 -34.38 22.83
C GLU A 16 38.48 -35.32 21.63
N GLU A 17 38.08 -36.57 21.87
CA GLU A 17 36.69 -37.03 21.94
C GLU A 17 36.07 -36.99 20.54
N GLU A 18 35.91 -38.20 19.97
CA GLU A 18 35.33 -38.46 18.65
C GLU A 18 33.93 -37.84 18.61
N GLU A 19 33.76 -36.76 17.84
CA GLU A 19 32.46 -36.21 17.51
C GLU A 19 31.77 -37.19 16.54
N GLU A 20 30.83 -37.98 17.06
CA GLU A 20 29.86 -38.71 16.23
C GLU A 20 29.03 -37.66 15.47
N GLU A 21 29.29 -37.52 14.17
CA GLU A 21 28.44 -36.75 13.25
C GLU A 21 27.06 -37.44 13.19
N GLU A 22 26.08 -36.87 13.90
CA GLU A 22 24.67 -37.22 13.75
C GLU A 22 24.21 -36.75 12.35
N GLU A 23 24.11 -37.68 11.39
CA GLU A 23 23.55 -37.39 10.06
C GLU A 23 22.08 -36.98 10.21
N ASP A 24 21.80 -35.69 10.00
CA ASP A 24 20.46 -35.10 9.97
C ASP A 24 19.67 -35.67 8.77
N GLU A 25 18.68 -36.53 9.01
CA GLU A 25 17.78 -37.01 7.95
C GLU A 25 16.98 -35.85 7.34
N PRO A 26 16.83 -35.77 6.01
CA PRO A 26 16.12 -34.67 5.38
C PRO A 26 14.61 -34.74 5.68
N VAL A 27 14.11 -33.75 6.42
CA VAL A 27 12.69 -33.54 6.69
C VAL A 27 11.93 -33.39 5.34
N PRO A 28 10.81 -34.11 5.12
CA PRO A 28 10.04 -33.98 3.89
C PRO A 28 9.46 -32.58 3.75
N GLU A 29 9.75 -31.94 2.61
CA GLU A 29 9.28 -30.59 2.28
C GLU A 29 7.74 -30.54 2.27
N ALA A 30 7.17 -29.66 3.09
CA ALA A 30 5.73 -29.49 3.16
C ALA A 30 5.18 -29.01 1.80
N PRO A 31 4.05 -29.55 1.32
CA PRO A 31 3.50 -29.17 0.02
C PRO A 31 3.16 -27.67 0.03
N SER A 32 3.68 -26.95 -0.96
CA SER A 32 3.44 -25.52 -1.13
C SER A 32 1.94 -25.25 -1.31
N PRO A 33 1.37 -24.19 -0.71
CA PRO A 33 -0.03 -23.85 -0.90
C PRO A 33 -0.31 -23.70 -2.39
N THR A 34 -1.30 -24.44 -2.90
CA THR A 34 -1.73 -24.37 -4.30
C THR A 34 -2.10 -22.93 -4.61
N GLN A 35 -1.27 -22.28 -5.43
CA GLN A 35 -1.53 -20.95 -5.92
C GLN A 35 -2.76 -21.04 -6.84
N GLU A 36 -3.95 -20.80 -6.28
CA GLU A 36 -5.17 -20.51 -7.03
C GLU A 36 -4.78 -19.57 -8.19
N ARG A 37 -5.05 -19.97 -9.43
CA ARG A 37 -4.75 -19.14 -10.60
C ARG A 37 -5.53 -17.85 -10.45
N ARG A 38 -4.88 -16.78 -9.95
CA ARG A 38 -5.44 -15.43 -9.87
C ARG A 38 -6.15 -15.14 -11.19
N GLN A 39 -7.45 -14.89 -11.10
CA GLN A 39 -8.19 -14.48 -12.29
C GLN A 39 -7.57 -13.21 -12.84
N LYS A 40 -7.50 -13.11 -14.18
CA LYS A 40 -6.94 -11.93 -14.82
C LYS A 40 -7.78 -10.71 -14.42
N PRO A 41 -7.16 -9.54 -14.17
CA PRO A 41 -7.90 -8.32 -13.89
C PRO A 41 -8.93 -8.07 -15.01
N VAL A 42 -10.20 -7.93 -14.62
CA VAL A 42 -11.28 -7.58 -15.56
C VAL A 42 -11.36 -6.06 -15.61
N VAL A 43 -11.10 -5.48 -16.78
CA VAL A 43 -11.31 -4.05 -17.03
C VAL A 43 -12.72 -3.89 -17.59
N HIS A 44 -13.59 -3.22 -16.84
CA HIS A 44 -14.91 -2.84 -17.33
C HIS A 44 -14.83 -1.55 -18.13
N PRO A 45 -15.51 -1.44 -19.28
CA PRO A 45 -15.59 -0.17 -20.00
C PRO A 45 -16.33 0.87 -19.16
N SER A 46 -15.91 2.13 -19.27
CA SER A 46 -16.61 3.22 -18.60
C SER A 46 -18.01 3.37 -19.18
N ALA A 47 -19.04 3.39 -18.32
CA ALA A 47 -20.40 3.66 -18.74
C ALA A 47 -20.55 5.16 -19.04
N PRO A 48 -21.23 5.55 -20.13
CA PRO A 48 -21.51 6.95 -20.39
C PRO A 48 -22.43 7.51 -19.29
N ALA A 49 -22.09 8.69 -18.77
CA ALA A 49 -22.95 9.38 -17.83
C ALA A 49 -24.29 9.73 -18.52
N PRO A 50 -25.44 9.55 -17.85
CA PRO A 50 -26.72 9.96 -18.40
C PRO A 50 -26.76 11.49 -18.50
N LEU A 51 -26.42 12.04 -19.67
CA LEU A 51 -26.69 13.44 -19.98
C LEU A 51 -28.17 13.57 -20.38
N PRO A 52 -28.94 14.47 -19.74
CA PRO A 52 -30.26 14.79 -20.26
C PRO A 52 -30.11 15.40 -21.66
N LYS A 53 -30.92 14.94 -22.62
CA LYS A 53 -30.82 15.32 -24.04
C LYS A 53 -31.05 16.81 -24.28
N ASP A 54 -31.75 17.46 -23.35
CA ASP A 54 -32.18 18.86 -23.45
C ASP A 54 -31.45 19.79 -22.47
N TYR A 55 -30.46 19.28 -21.72
CA TYR A 55 -29.70 20.07 -20.76
C TYR A 55 -28.32 20.38 -21.34
N ALA A 56 -28.11 21.64 -21.71
CA ALA A 56 -26.78 22.12 -22.08
C ALA A 56 -25.92 22.21 -20.81
N PHE A 57 -24.74 21.59 -20.84
CA PHE A 57 -23.73 21.82 -19.79
C PHE A 57 -23.15 23.21 -20.01
N THR A 58 -23.74 24.21 -19.36
CA THR A 58 -23.30 25.60 -19.41
C THR A 58 -22.39 25.89 -18.23
N PHE A 59 -21.35 26.70 -18.45
CA PHE A 59 -20.59 27.23 -17.33
C PHE A 59 -21.42 28.28 -16.60
N PHE A 60 -21.27 28.31 -15.28
CA PHE A 60 -21.84 29.34 -14.44
C PHE A 60 -21.37 30.74 -14.89
N ASP A 61 -22.31 31.67 -15.12
CA ASP A 61 -22.05 33.08 -15.41
C ASP A 61 -22.65 33.96 -14.30
N PRO A 62 -21.85 34.68 -13.50
CA PRO A 62 -22.38 35.54 -12.44
C PRO A 62 -23.27 36.71 -12.95
N ASN A 63 -23.29 36.98 -14.25
CA ASN A 63 -24.15 37.98 -14.87
C ASN A 63 -25.48 37.40 -15.39
N ASP A 64 -25.61 36.08 -15.48
CA ASP A 64 -26.86 35.44 -15.90
C ASP A 64 -27.95 35.60 -14.82
N PRO A 65 -29.19 35.96 -15.18
CA PRO A 65 -30.27 36.17 -14.21
C PRO A 65 -30.53 34.96 -13.32
N ALA A 66 -30.48 33.72 -13.84
CA ALA A 66 -30.73 32.54 -13.03
C ALA A 66 -29.59 32.26 -12.04
N CYS A 67 -28.35 32.54 -12.45
CA CYS A 67 -27.18 32.47 -11.57
C CYS A 67 -27.25 33.53 -10.45
N GLN A 68 -27.77 34.72 -10.74
CA GLN A 68 -27.93 35.80 -9.76
C GLN A 68 -28.98 35.49 -8.69
N GLU A 69 -30.06 34.78 -9.03
CA GLU A 69 -31.05 34.32 -8.04
C GLU A 69 -30.39 33.47 -6.95
N ILE A 70 -29.45 32.61 -7.33
CA ILE A 70 -28.71 31.73 -6.42
C ILE A 70 -27.61 32.48 -5.68
N LEU A 71 -26.92 33.44 -6.32
CA LEU A 71 -25.85 34.21 -5.68
C LEU A 71 -26.36 35.19 -4.61
N PHE A 72 -27.55 35.76 -4.81
CA PHE A 72 -28.07 36.81 -3.94
C PHE A 72 -29.12 36.34 -2.94
N ASP A 73 -29.60 35.10 -3.03
CA ASP A 73 -30.44 34.52 -1.98
C ASP A 73 -29.57 34.18 -0.74
N PRO A 74 -29.78 34.84 0.41
CA PRO A 74 -29.01 34.56 1.63
C PRO A 74 -29.26 33.16 2.20
N LYS A 75 -30.26 32.42 1.70
CA LYS A 75 -30.55 31.04 2.09
C LYS A 75 -29.83 30.00 1.24
N THR A 76 -29.27 30.40 0.09
CA THR A 76 -28.50 29.49 -0.75
C THR A 76 -27.31 28.94 0.02
N THR A 77 -27.13 27.64 -0.10
CA THR A 77 -26.07 26.89 0.56
C THR A 77 -24.91 26.65 -0.39
N ILE A 78 -23.71 26.42 0.17
CA ILE A 78 -22.50 26.11 -0.61
C ILE A 78 -22.74 24.95 -1.60
N PRO A 79 -23.37 23.81 -1.23
CA PRO A 79 -23.63 22.72 -2.18
C PRO A 79 -24.49 23.12 -3.38
N GLU A 80 -25.45 24.03 -3.19
CA GLU A 80 -26.34 24.47 -4.28
C GLU A 80 -25.59 25.28 -5.35
N LEU A 81 -24.53 26.00 -4.97
CA LEU A 81 -23.65 26.71 -5.91
C LEU A 81 -22.87 25.78 -6.86
N PHE A 82 -22.69 24.50 -6.49
CA PHE A 82 -21.99 23.51 -7.32
C PHE A 82 -22.95 22.57 -8.05
N ALA A 83 -24.26 22.67 -7.82
CA ALA A 83 -25.28 21.83 -8.44
C ALA A 83 -25.79 22.38 -9.79
N ILE A 84 -25.32 23.56 -10.18
CA ILE A 84 -25.69 24.33 -11.37
C ILE A 84 -24.65 24.23 -12.48
#